data_AF-A0A538F058-F1
#
_entry.id   AF-A0A538F058-F1
#
_cell.length_a   1.000
_cell.length_b   1.000
_cell.length_c   1.000
_cell.angle_alpha   90.00
_cell.angle_beta   90.00
_cell.angle_gamma   90.00
#
_symmetry.space_group_name_H-M   'P 1'
#
loop_
_entity.id
_entity.type
_entity.pdbx_description
1 polymer ?
#
loop_
_entity_poly.entity_id
_entity_poly.type
_entity_poly.pdbx_seq_one_letter_code
_entity_poly.pdbx_strand_id
1 'polypeptide(L)'
;MPDRVALVRLRRGESRCGAFLVVRAGGRTLTHALRTTPSSPLVPSLNGLAALGSRPGLAIVVTTWEGASTAFARVFAVREGRVFAFATRTPDGTFPYEGSVTHIDAIDCAGPLVVASGWFLRGTTGHSFGFFRHFYRVGTDRFQLVRSESGTSRSPFPPRRRLREFMEPQPFPSCMRARGAAA
;
A
#
# COMPACT_ATOMS: atom_id res chain seq x y z
N MET A 1 27.47 3.45 6.36
CA MET A 1 26.79 3.50 5.04
C MET A 1 25.30 3.70 5.28
N PRO A 2 24.61 4.59 4.55
CA PRO A 2 23.18 4.75 4.68
C PRO A 2 22.43 3.51 4.15
N ASP A 3 21.30 3.19 4.75
CA ASP A 3 20.40 2.15 4.25
C ASP A 3 19.89 2.54 2.86
N ARG A 4 19.80 1.58 1.95
CA ARG A 4 19.29 1.78 0.58
C ARG A 4 18.26 0.73 0.23
N VAL A 5 17.18 1.14 -0.42
CA VAL A 5 16.14 0.24 -0.89
C VAL A 5 15.96 0.47 -2.38
N ALA A 6 15.94 -0.62 -3.14
CA ALA A 6 15.76 -0.59 -4.58
C ALA A 6 14.89 -1.76 -5.02
N LEU A 7 14.18 -1.57 -6.12
CA LEU A 7 13.50 -2.64 -6.82
C LEU A 7 14.34 -3.06 -8.02
N VAL A 8 14.65 -4.36 -8.12
CA VAL A 8 15.45 -4.93 -9.20
C VAL A 8 14.60 -5.90 -10.00
N ARG A 9 14.49 -5.64 -11.30
CA ARG A 9 13.86 -6.56 -12.25
C ARG A 9 14.90 -7.53 -12.78
N LEU A 10 14.60 -8.82 -12.70
CA LEU A 10 15.38 -9.86 -13.36
C LEU A 10 14.60 -10.38 -14.56
N ARG A 11 15.12 -10.14 -15.76
CA ARG A 11 14.67 -10.79 -16.99
C ARG A 11 15.42 -12.11 -17.14
N ARG A 12 14.72 -13.25 -17.06
CA ARG A 12 15.28 -14.58 -17.37
C ARG A 12 14.61 -15.09 -18.65
N GLY A 13 15.27 -14.92 -19.78
CA GLY A 13 14.73 -15.30 -21.10
C GLY A 13 13.50 -14.48 -21.50
N GLU A 14 12.92 -14.81 -22.66
CA GLU A 14 11.82 -14.04 -23.28
C GLU A 14 10.49 -14.11 -22.49
N SER A 15 10.34 -15.07 -21.57
CA SER A 15 9.04 -15.42 -20.98
C SER A 15 8.99 -15.53 -19.45
N ARG A 16 10.09 -15.25 -18.71
CA ARG A 16 10.07 -15.23 -17.23
C ARG A 16 10.64 -13.93 -16.66
N CYS A 17 9.75 -13.01 -16.32
CA CYS A 17 10.09 -11.80 -15.57
C CYS A 17 9.86 -12.03 -14.07
N GLY A 18 10.91 -11.84 -13.26
CA GLY A 18 10.83 -11.78 -11.80
C GLY A 18 11.16 -10.38 -11.29
N ALA A 19 10.60 -10.00 -10.15
CA ALA A 19 10.93 -8.76 -9.45
C ALA A 19 11.45 -9.08 -8.05
N PHE A 20 12.50 -8.39 -7.63
CA PHE A 20 13.10 -8.54 -6.31
C PHE A 20 13.13 -7.18 -5.62
N LEU A 21 12.64 -7.14 -4.39
CA LEU A 21 12.92 -6.06 -3.47
C LEU A 21 14.31 -6.30 -2.88
N VAL A 22 15.23 -5.36 -3.11
CA VAL A 22 16.60 -5.41 -2.60
C VAL A 22 16.78 -4.32 -1.55
N VAL A 23 17.20 -4.73 -0.36
CA VAL A 23 17.45 -3.82 0.77
C VAL A 23 18.91 -3.97 1.18
N ARG A 24 19.66 -2.87 1.14
CA ARG A 24 20.97 -2.77 1.75
C ARG A 24 20.80 -2.12 3.11
N ALA A 25 20.99 -2.89 4.19
CA ALA A 25 20.87 -2.41 5.56
C ALA A 25 21.98 -2.99 6.44
N GLY A 26 22.60 -2.16 7.27
CA GLY A 26 23.66 -2.61 8.20
C GLY A 26 24.82 -3.36 7.53
N GLY A 27 25.24 -2.92 6.33
CA GLY A 27 26.31 -3.56 5.55
C GLY A 27 25.92 -4.86 4.83
N ARG A 28 24.68 -5.34 5.01
CA ARG A 28 24.17 -6.56 4.38
C ARG A 28 23.25 -6.24 3.22
N THR A 29 23.22 -7.10 2.21
CA THR A 29 22.23 -7.05 1.13
C THR A 29 21.19 -8.15 1.36
N LEU A 30 19.94 -7.76 1.49
CA LEU A 30 18.80 -8.64 1.69
C LEU A 30 17.91 -8.58 0.45
N THR A 31 17.30 -9.70 0.09
CA THR A 31 16.41 -9.78 -1.06
C THR A 31 15.09 -10.43 -0.68
N HIS A 32 14.02 -10.00 -1.34
CA HIS A 32 12.70 -10.60 -1.25
C HIS A 32 12.11 -10.73 -2.65
N ALA A 33 11.79 -11.96 -3.07
CA ALA A 33 11.15 -12.19 -4.36
C ALA A 33 9.69 -11.72 -4.29
N LEU A 34 9.29 -10.85 -5.21
CA LEU A 34 7.91 -10.46 -5.41
C LEU A 34 7.27 -11.43 -6.40
N ARG A 35 6.09 -11.94 -6.06
CA ARG A 35 5.33 -12.80 -6.97
C ARG A 35 4.84 -11.96 -8.13
N THR A 36 5.19 -12.35 -9.35
CA THR A 36 4.62 -11.84 -10.60
C THR A 36 3.65 -12.91 -11.13
N THR A 37 2.48 -12.51 -11.59
CA THR A 37 1.53 -13.42 -12.25
C THR A 37 1.58 -13.18 -13.77
N PRO A 38 1.37 -14.22 -14.60
CA PRO A 38 1.34 -14.05 -16.06
C PRO A 38 0.26 -13.07 -16.53
N SER A 39 -0.84 -12.95 -15.78
CA SER A 39 -1.99 -12.08 -16.07
C SER A 39 -1.81 -10.62 -15.61
N SER A 40 -0.77 -10.31 -14.84
CA SER A 40 -0.43 -8.94 -14.44
C SER A 40 1.07 -8.71 -14.72
N PRO A 41 1.44 -8.33 -15.95
CA PRO A 41 2.83 -8.07 -16.33
C PRO A 41 3.37 -6.78 -15.69
N LEU A 42 2.55 -6.05 -14.94
CA LEU A 42 2.92 -4.82 -14.27
C LEU A 42 4.01 -5.12 -13.25
N VAL A 43 5.13 -4.43 -13.44
CA VAL A 43 6.28 -4.50 -12.55
C VAL A 43 5.86 -3.79 -11.27
N PRO A 44 6.10 -4.38 -10.09
CA PRO A 44 5.91 -3.67 -8.84
C PRO A 44 6.62 -2.31 -8.89
N SER A 45 6.12 -1.31 -8.17
CA SER A 45 6.77 0.00 -8.08
C SER A 45 7.11 0.33 -6.63
N LEU A 46 8.30 0.87 -6.41
CA LEU A 46 8.75 1.29 -5.08
C LEU A 46 8.21 2.69 -4.80
N ASN A 47 7.22 2.81 -3.91
CA ASN A 47 6.69 4.11 -3.51
C ASN A 47 7.64 4.86 -2.58
N GLY A 48 8.31 4.14 -1.69
CA GLY A 48 9.27 4.74 -0.77
C GLY A 48 9.33 4.07 0.61
N LEU A 49 9.74 4.88 1.58
CA LEU A 49 9.95 4.51 2.97
C LEU A 49 9.02 5.34 3.86
N ALA A 50 8.11 4.68 4.57
CA ALA A 50 7.15 5.29 5.47
C ALA A 50 7.52 5.06 6.95
N ALA A 51 7.27 6.07 7.78
CA ALA A 51 7.36 5.94 9.24
C ALA A 51 6.04 5.37 9.77
N LEU A 52 5.94 4.05 9.84
CA LEU A 52 4.74 3.35 10.30
C LEU A 52 4.90 2.82 11.72
N GLY A 53 3.97 3.19 12.60
CA GLY A 53 3.96 2.77 14.01
C GLY A 53 5.01 3.48 14.87
N SER A 54 5.24 2.96 16.08
CA SER A 54 6.13 3.55 17.08
C SER A 54 7.53 2.94 17.14
N ARG A 55 7.78 1.87 16.36
CA ARG A 55 9.07 1.17 16.39
C ARG A 55 10.08 1.85 15.47
N PRO A 56 11.36 1.91 15.87
CA PRO A 56 12.44 2.35 15.00
C PRO A 56 12.53 1.49 13.73
N GLY A 57 12.79 2.14 12.60
CA GLY A 57 12.88 1.51 11.28
C GLY A 57 11.76 1.99 10.34
N LEU A 58 12.12 2.26 9.09
CA LEU A 58 11.14 2.65 8.08
C LEU A 58 10.53 1.41 7.43
N ALA A 59 9.23 1.48 7.16
CA ALA A 59 8.51 0.49 6.41
C ALA A 59 8.63 0.78 4.91
N ILE A 60 8.90 -0.24 4.12
CA ILE A 60 9.06 -0.14 2.67
C ILE A 60 7.68 -0.31 2.03
N VAL A 61 7.24 0.68 1.26
CA VAL A 61 5.93 0.66 0.60
C VAL A 61 6.13 0.37 -0.88
N VAL A 62 5.49 -0.70 -1.36
CA VAL A 62 5.62 -1.19 -2.74
C VAL A 62 4.22 -1.38 -3.32
N THR A 63 3.94 -0.81 -4.48
CA THR A 63 2.77 -1.17 -5.27
C THR A 63 3.07 -2.49 -5.94
N THR A 64 2.31 -3.51 -5.58
CA THR A 64 2.61 -4.88 -6.02
C THR A 64 1.88 -5.28 -7.28
N TRP A 65 0.71 -4.69 -7.53
CA TRP A 65 -0.09 -4.93 -8.73
C TRP A 65 -1.13 -3.82 -8.89
N GLU A 66 -1.68 -3.74 -10.09
CA GLU A 66 -2.80 -2.86 -10.42
C GLU A 66 -3.81 -3.66 -11.25
N GLY A 67 -5.10 -3.36 -11.07
CA GLY A 67 -6.18 -4.00 -11.82
C GLY A 67 -7.51 -3.29 -11.61
N ALA A 68 -8.39 -3.36 -12.61
CA ALA A 68 -9.69 -2.67 -12.60
C ALA A 68 -9.59 -1.17 -12.22
N SER A 69 -8.53 -0.49 -12.69
CA SER A 69 -8.20 0.91 -12.33
C SER A 69 -7.95 1.15 -10.84
N THR A 70 -7.47 0.14 -10.12
CA THR A 70 -7.10 0.23 -8.69
C THR A 70 -5.67 -0.24 -8.53
N ALA A 71 -4.88 0.48 -7.72
CA ALA A 71 -3.53 0.08 -7.38
C ALA A 71 -3.49 -0.54 -5.97
N PHE A 72 -2.57 -1.48 -5.76
CA PHE A 72 -2.54 -2.25 -4.51
C PHE A 72 -1.15 -2.20 -3.88
N ALA A 73 -1.08 -1.53 -2.73
CA ALA A 73 0.16 -1.35 -1.98
C ALA A 73 0.35 -2.44 -0.94
N ARG A 74 1.59 -2.91 -0.82
CA ARG A 74 2.05 -3.82 0.23
C ARG A 74 3.17 -3.17 1.02
N VAL A 75 3.19 -3.47 2.31
CA VAL A 75 4.18 -2.93 3.23
C VAL A 75 5.14 -4.03 3.66
N PHE A 76 6.43 -3.74 3.59
CA PHE A 76 7.52 -4.61 4.02
C PHE A 76 8.36 -3.94 5.12
N ALA A 77 9.08 -4.74 5.88
CA ALA A 77 10.12 -4.24 6.78
C ALA A 77 11.30 -5.18 6.85
N VAL A 78 12.41 -4.66 7.36
CA VAL A 78 13.59 -5.45 7.70
C VAL A 78 13.60 -5.71 9.20
N ARG A 79 13.62 -6.99 9.58
CA ARG A 79 13.84 -7.42 10.97
C ARG A 79 14.72 -8.65 10.98
N GLU A 80 15.61 -8.74 11.95
CA GLU A 80 16.46 -9.92 12.17
C GLU A 80 17.24 -10.35 10.90
N GLY A 81 17.66 -9.37 10.10
CA GLY A 81 18.37 -9.62 8.85
C GLY A 81 17.52 -10.25 7.74
N ARG A 82 16.19 -10.10 7.77
CA ARG A 82 15.27 -10.59 6.75
C ARG A 82 14.26 -9.52 6.35
N VAL A 83 13.87 -9.53 5.09
CA VAL A 83 12.76 -8.72 4.57
C VAL A 83 11.48 -9.55 4.68
N PHE A 84 10.49 -9.03 5.40
CA PHE A 84 9.18 -9.66 5.55
C PHE A 84 8.08 -8.68 5.17
N ALA A 85 6.96 -9.21 4.69
CA ALA A 85 5.76 -8.43 4.42
C ALA A 85 4.89 -8.36 5.67
N PHE A 86 4.32 -7.20 5.96
CA PHE A 86 3.29 -7.08 6.99
C PHE A 86 2.05 -7.88 6.58
N ALA A 87 1.50 -8.64 7.51
CA ALA A 87 0.21 -9.28 7.33
C ALA A 87 -0.92 -8.25 7.45
N THR A 88 -1.91 -8.36 6.58
CA THR A 88 -3.19 -7.63 6.64
C THR A 88 -4.31 -8.67 6.78
N ARG A 89 -5.56 -8.19 6.92
CA ARG A 89 -6.74 -9.07 6.81
C ARG A 89 -7.23 -9.26 5.38
N THR A 90 -6.59 -8.62 4.40
CA THR A 90 -6.96 -8.75 2.99
C THR A 90 -6.39 -10.05 2.43
N PRO A 91 -7.09 -10.72 1.49
CA PRO A 91 -6.70 -12.05 1.01
C PRO A 91 -5.27 -12.13 0.41
N ASP A 92 -4.78 -11.04 -0.15
CA ASP A 92 -3.49 -10.96 -0.86
C ASP A 92 -2.42 -10.19 -0.07
N GLY A 93 -2.74 -9.67 1.11
CA GLY A 93 -1.79 -8.92 1.93
C GLY A 93 -1.58 -7.47 1.47
N THR A 94 -2.46 -6.92 0.63
CA THR A 94 -2.33 -5.56 0.08
C THR A 94 -3.45 -4.63 0.57
N PHE A 95 -3.26 -3.33 0.40
CA PHE A 95 -4.30 -2.32 0.55
C PHE A 95 -4.58 -1.66 -0.79
N PRO A 96 -5.85 -1.58 -1.19
CA PRO A 96 -6.23 -0.79 -2.35
C PRO A 96 -5.97 0.69 -2.06
N TYR A 97 -5.49 1.39 -3.06
CA TYR A 97 -5.38 2.84 -3.08
C TYR A 97 -5.58 3.28 -4.54
N GLU A 98 -6.16 4.48 -4.74
CA GLU A 98 -6.79 4.88 -6.02
C GLU A 98 -8.11 4.15 -6.28
N GLY A 99 -8.58 4.14 -7.53
CA GLY A 99 -9.82 3.47 -7.89
C GLY A 99 -10.38 3.96 -9.21
N SER A 100 -11.55 3.45 -9.52
CA SER A 100 -12.27 3.69 -10.77
C SER A 100 -13.41 4.70 -10.61
N VAL A 101 -14.25 4.82 -11.65
CA VAL A 101 -15.46 5.66 -11.63
C VAL A 101 -16.46 5.22 -10.56
N THR A 102 -16.51 3.92 -10.22
CA THR A 102 -17.55 3.35 -9.34
C THR A 102 -17.08 3.11 -7.91
N HIS A 103 -15.77 3.14 -7.66
CA HIS A 103 -15.17 2.99 -6.35
C HIS A 103 -13.83 3.73 -6.26
N ILE A 104 -13.54 4.38 -5.14
CA ILE A 104 -12.26 5.02 -4.85
C ILE A 104 -11.82 4.55 -3.47
N ASP A 105 -10.61 4.02 -3.40
CA ASP A 105 -9.93 3.59 -2.20
C ASP A 105 -8.72 4.49 -1.90
N ALA A 106 -8.37 4.53 -0.63
CA ALA A 106 -7.26 5.32 -0.13
C ALA A 106 -6.66 4.67 1.10
N ILE A 107 -5.35 4.84 1.29
CA ILE A 107 -4.67 4.45 2.51
C ILE A 107 -3.68 5.52 2.95
N ASP A 108 -3.79 5.92 4.21
CA ASP A 108 -2.91 6.93 4.79
C ASP A 108 -2.66 6.73 6.30
N CYS A 109 -1.81 7.55 6.87
CA CYS A 109 -1.61 7.66 8.31
C CYS A 109 -2.52 8.73 8.92
N ALA A 110 -3.16 8.37 10.04
CA ALA A 110 -3.98 9.24 10.87
C ALA A 110 -3.46 9.20 12.32
N GLY A 111 -2.47 10.06 12.62
CA GLY A 111 -1.75 10.01 13.90
C GLY A 111 -0.97 8.69 14.04
N PRO A 112 -1.17 7.92 15.14
CA PRO A 112 -0.47 6.64 15.34
C PRO A 112 -1.11 5.46 14.57
N LEU A 113 -2.19 5.69 13.82
CA LEU A 113 -2.93 4.67 13.11
C LEU A 113 -2.73 4.79 11.61
N VAL A 114 -2.93 3.68 10.92
CA VAL A 114 -3.15 3.64 9.47
C VAL A 114 -4.65 3.59 9.22
N VAL A 115 -5.15 4.38 8.28
CA VAL A 115 -6.55 4.38 7.85
C VAL A 115 -6.64 3.92 6.41
N ALA A 116 -7.39 2.84 6.16
CA ALA A 116 -7.78 2.42 4.83
C ALA A 116 -9.25 2.77 4.63
N SER A 117 -9.56 3.57 3.62
CA SER A 117 -10.90 4.10 3.37
C SER A 117 -11.33 3.76 1.96
N GLY A 118 -12.61 3.51 1.76
CA GLY A 118 -13.20 3.30 0.44
C GLY A 118 -14.53 4.01 0.30
N TRP A 119 -14.83 4.44 -0.92
CA TRP A 119 -16.03 5.18 -1.31
C TRP A 119 -16.57 4.57 -2.59
N PHE A 120 -17.83 4.16 -2.64
CA PHE A 120 -18.34 3.36 -3.76
C PHE A 120 -19.81 3.66 -4.08
N LEU A 121 -20.22 3.43 -5.32
CA LEU A 121 -21.63 3.49 -5.73
C LEU A 121 -22.44 2.39 -5.02
N ARG A 122 -23.60 2.76 -4.47
CA ARG A 122 -24.53 1.85 -3.81
C ARG A 122 -25.85 1.78 -4.57
N GLY A 123 -26.19 0.59 -5.07
CA GLY A 123 -27.46 0.30 -5.76
C GLY A 123 -27.46 0.63 -7.26
N THR A 124 -28.59 0.36 -7.93
CA THR A 124 -28.77 0.54 -9.40
C THR A 124 -29.65 1.74 -9.77
N THR A 125 -30.31 2.39 -8.81
CA THR A 125 -31.46 3.30 -9.08
C THR A 125 -31.31 4.74 -8.60
N GLY A 126 -30.18 5.14 -8.01
CA GLY A 126 -29.99 6.54 -7.59
C GLY A 126 -28.74 6.79 -6.77
N HIS A 127 -28.27 8.04 -6.79
CA HIS A 127 -27.02 8.63 -6.26
C HIS A 127 -26.72 8.42 -4.77
N SER A 128 -26.83 7.19 -4.27
CA SER A 128 -26.38 6.82 -2.94
C SER A 128 -25.00 6.19 -3.05
N PHE A 129 -24.09 6.66 -2.22
CA PHE A 129 -22.71 6.19 -2.15
C PHE A 129 -22.52 5.52 -0.80
N GLY A 130 -21.84 4.38 -0.78
CA GLY A 130 -21.36 3.76 0.44
C GLY A 130 -19.96 4.23 0.76
N PHE A 131 -19.58 4.13 2.02
CA PHE A 131 -18.19 4.26 2.42
C PHE A 131 -17.83 3.27 3.52
N PHE A 132 -16.55 2.96 3.60
CA PHE A 132 -15.93 2.31 4.75
C PHE A 132 -14.65 3.04 5.14
N ARG A 133 -14.25 2.89 6.41
CA ARG A 133 -12.96 3.30 6.94
C ARG A 133 -12.51 2.30 7.98
N HIS A 134 -11.31 1.76 7.80
CA HIS A 134 -10.70 0.80 8.69
C HIS A 134 -9.44 1.40 9.29
N PHE A 135 -9.38 1.44 10.61
CA PHE A 135 -8.26 1.98 11.37
C PHE A 135 -7.43 0.83 11.91
N TYR A 136 -6.14 0.83 11.57
CA TYR A 136 -5.20 -0.19 11.94
C TYR A 136 -4.11 0.37 12.85
N ARG A 137 -3.81 -0.36 13.91
CA ARG A 137 -2.57 -0.22 14.65
C ARG A 137 -1.49 -1.04 13.94
N VAL A 138 -0.31 -0.44 13.76
CA VAL A 138 0.85 -1.13 13.18
C VAL A 138 1.53 -1.95 14.27
N GLY A 139 1.44 -3.28 14.17
CA GLY A 139 2.07 -4.22 15.09
C GLY A 139 3.51 -4.56 14.69
N THR A 140 4.04 -5.65 15.25
CA THR A 140 5.38 -6.16 14.90
C THR A 140 5.47 -6.62 13.44
N ASP A 141 4.46 -7.40 13.04
CA ASP A 141 4.42 -8.22 11.83
C ASP A 141 3.11 -8.03 11.04
N ARG A 142 2.16 -7.23 11.56
CA ARG A 142 0.80 -7.15 11.03
C ARG A 142 0.12 -5.82 11.30
N PHE A 143 -0.86 -5.51 10.48
CA PHE A 143 -1.84 -4.46 10.73
C PHE A 143 -3.00 -5.02 11.55
N GLN A 144 -3.18 -4.50 12.76
CA GLN A 144 -4.25 -4.91 13.67
C GLN A 144 -5.42 -3.95 13.53
N LEU A 145 -6.57 -4.44 13.05
CA LEU A 145 -7.78 -3.64 12.99
C LEU A 145 -8.22 -3.24 14.41
N VAL A 146 -8.35 -1.95 14.65
CA VAL A 146 -8.76 -1.36 15.93
C VAL A 146 -10.19 -0.85 15.86
N ARG A 147 -10.55 -0.23 14.74
CA ARG A 147 -11.87 0.37 14.54
C ARG A 147 -12.28 0.25 13.07
N SER A 148 -13.58 0.09 12.85
CA SER A 148 -14.19 0.20 11.53
C SER A 148 -15.37 1.15 11.59
N GLU A 149 -15.50 1.96 10.56
CA GLU A 149 -16.64 2.84 10.32
C GLU A 149 -17.17 2.52 8.92
N SER A 150 -18.48 2.55 8.75
CA SER A 150 -19.11 2.48 7.43
C SER A 150 -20.42 3.25 7.44
N GLY A 151 -20.89 3.60 6.25
CA GLY A 151 -22.14 4.35 6.13
C GLY A 151 -22.50 4.68 4.70
N THR A 152 -23.41 5.64 4.57
CA THR A 152 -23.86 6.16 3.28
C THR A 152 -23.62 7.64 3.14
N SER A 153 -23.55 8.09 1.89
CA SER A 153 -23.46 9.49 1.51
C SER A 153 -24.31 9.73 0.27
N ARG A 154 -24.76 10.98 0.10
CA ARG A 154 -25.37 11.46 -1.15
C ARG A 154 -24.34 12.06 -2.10
N SER A 155 -23.08 12.22 -1.64
CA SER A 155 -22.01 12.79 -2.43
C SER A 155 -21.24 11.71 -3.18
N PRO A 156 -20.98 11.90 -4.49
CA PRO A 156 -20.20 10.95 -5.28
C PRO A 156 -18.74 10.84 -4.87
N PHE A 157 -18.23 11.82 -4.14
CA PHE A 157 -16.82 11.89 -3.79
C PHE A 157 -16.65 12.05 -2.28
N PRO A 158 -15.56 11.48 -1.72
CA PRO A 158 -15.20 11.73 -0.34
C PRO A 158 -14.89 13.23 -0.15
N PRO A 159 -15.29 13.83 0.98
CA PRO A 159 -14.95 15.23 1.29
C PRO A 159 -13.45 15.35 1.57
N ARG A 160 -12.63 15.54 0.52
CA ARG A 160 -11.15 15.52 0.57
C ARG A 160 -10.53 16.46 1.62
N ARG A 161 -11.20 17.58 1.95
CA ARG A 161 -10.77 18.49 3.03
C ARG A 161 -10.84 17.86 4.43
N ARG A 162 -11.69 16.84 4.61
CA ARG A 162 -11.89 16.11 5.87
C ARG A 162 -11.19 14.74 5.87
N LEU A 163 -11.08 14.13 4.70
CA LEU A 163 -10.48 12.81 4.50
C LEU A 163 -9.20 12.96 3.66
N ARG A 164 -8.09 13.24 4.36
CA ARG A 164 -6.79 13.50 3.74
C ARG A 164 -6.27 12.32 2.95
N GLU A 165 -6.67 11.11 3.33
CA GLU A 165 -6.28 9.88 2.66
C GLU A 165 -6.64 9.89 1.15
N PHE A 166 -7.65 10.66 0.74
CA PHE A 166 -8.07 10.79 -0.67
C PHE A 166 -7.44 11.98 -1.43
N MET A 167 -6.46 12.67 -0.84
CA MET A 167 -5.89 13.87 -1.47
C MET A 167 -4.84 13.59 -2.55
N GLU A 168 -4.08 12.50 -2.41
CA GLU A 168 -2.98 12.17 -3.32
C GLU A 168 -3.13 10.73 -3.82
N PRO A 169 -2.88 10.47 -5.12
CA PRO A 169 -2.90 9.11 -5.69
C PRO A 169 -1.59 8.38 -5.32
N GLN A 170 -1.33 8.24 -4.02
CA GLN A 170 -0.19 7.48 -3.52
C GLN A 170 -0.54 6.83 -2.19
N PRO A 171 0.06 5.68 -1.85
CA PRO A 171 -0.19 5.02 -0.59
C PRO A 171 0.64 5.67 0.53
N PHE A 172 0.03 5.89 1.70
CA PHE A 172 0.69 6.43 2.90
C PHE A 172 1.32 7.84 2.75
N PRO A 173 0.67 8.81 2.07
CA PRO A 173 1.27 10.12 1.79
C PRO A 173 1.72 10.86 3.06
N SER A 174 0.93 10.84 4.13
CA SER A 174 1.17 11.64 5.34
C SER A 174 2.30 11.11 6.22
N CYS A 175 2.77 9.88 6.00
CA CYS A 175 3.85 9.28 6.79
C CYS A 175 5.05 8.84 5.95
N MET A 176 5.08 9.19 4.66
CA MET A 176 6.24 8.97 3.81
C MET A 176 7.41 9.85 4.26
N ARG A 177 8.59 9.24 4.45
CA ARG A 177 9.83 9.92 4.87
C ARG A 177 10.83 10.06 3.73
N ALA A 178 10.83 9.11 2.81
CA ALA A 178 11.58 9.19 1.57
C ALA A 178 10.73 8.58 0.46
N ARG A 179 10.61 9.28 -0.67
CA ARG A 179 9.94 8.72 -1.85
C ARG A 179 10.94 7.89 -2.64
N GLY A 180 10.47 6.78 -3.21
CA GLY A 180 11.23 6.03 -4.20
C GLY A 180 11.50 6.91 -5.42
N ALA A 181 12.63 6.69 -6.08
CA ALA A 181 12.81 7.24 -7.42
C ALA A 181 11.83 6.51 -8.36
N ALA A 182 11.10 7.26 -9.19
CA ALA A 182 10.44 6.68 -10.34
C ALA A 182 11.53 6.04 -11.22
N ALA A 183 11.34 4.76 -11.58
CA ALA A 183 12.23 4.04 -12.48
C ALA A 183 11.79 4.22 -13.93
#